data_AF-A0A523TUK6-F1
#
_entry.id   AF-A0A523TUK6-F1
#
_cell.length_a   1.000
_cell.length_b   1.000
_cell.length_c   1.000
_cell.angle_alpha   90.00
_cell.angle_beta   90.00
_cell.angle_gamma   90.00
#
_symmetry.space_group_name_H-M   'P 1'
#
loop_
_entity.id
_entity.type
_entity.pdbx_description
1 polymer ?
#
loop_
_entity_poly.entity_id
_entity_poly.type
_entity_poly.pdbx_seq_one_letter_code
_entity_poly.pdbx_strand_id
1 'polypeptide(L)'
;MLRINMLPPACRQAVGTPISVALMLMSALGLGVICVTAFLWTGSQARAILKERAAFRKMQHRIDELTRQRNDLDVTLRLSGARRDSILRIRKKRILWAKKLDRLARKTPESSIWWRTLRMDQVDTAPVPGSLTVECLQKGSDMAVMEEYRVAIRGDRIFWRDFASMSPPGFKLMEGDMLSYALTFYLKPFEVTAADALPHLKRNGGGQ
;
A
#
# COMPACT_ATOMS: atom_id res chain seq x y z
N MET A 1 -44.95 107.52 20.89
CA MET A 1 -43.85 107.26 21.85
C MET A 1 -42.59 106.93 21.06
N LEU A 2 -41.65 107.87 20.96
CA LEU A 2 -40.34 107.64 20.33
C LEU A 2 -39.43 106.90 21.31
N ARG A 3 -38.91 105.73 20.91
CA ARG A 3 -37.86 105.00 21.66
C ARG A 3 -36.49 105.49 21.17
N ILE A 4 -35.85 106.36 21.94
CA ILE A 4 -34.50 106.86 21.67
C ILE A 4 -33.50 105.84 22.23
N ASN A 5 -32.71 105.23 21.33
CA ASN A 5 -31.74 104.20 21.67
C ASN A 5 -30.44 104.84 22.19
N MET A 6 -30.19 104.78 23.50
CA MET A 6 -29.09 105.45 24.22
C MET A 6 -27.75 104.69 24.22
N LEU A 7 -27.41 103.99 23.13
CA LEU A 7 -26.10 103.33 23.00
C LEU A 7 -25.11 104.21 22.23
N PRO A 8 -23.86 104.37 22.73
CA PRO A 8 -22.79 105.10 22.03
C PRO A 8 -22.55 104.54 20.61
N PRO A 9 -22.21 105.37 19.61
CA PRO A 9 -22.09 104.95 18.22
C PRO A 9 -21.04 103.84 17.99
N ALA A 10 -20.03 103.74 18.87
CA ALA A 10 -19.02 102.69 18.84
C ALA A 10 -19.55 101.28 19.18
N CYS A 11 -20.69 101.19 19.88
CA CYS A 11 -21.30 99.91 20.30
C CYS A 11 -22.54 99.53 19.46
N ARG A 12 -22.85 100.26 18.38
CA ARG A 12 -23.96 99.93 17.46
C ARG A 12 -23.66 98.77 16.52
N GLN A 13 -22.40 98.36 16.39
CA GLN A 13 -22.06 97.16 15.65
C GLN A 13 -22.29 95.97 16.58
N ALA A 14 -23.46 95.34 16.44
CA ALA A 14 -23.62 93.98 16.92
C ALA A 14 -22.46 93.17 16.33
N VAL A 15 -21.57 92.68 17.21
CA VAL A 15 -20.52 91.72 16.85
C VAL A 15 -21.23 90.39 16.57
N GLY A 16 -22.00 90.36 15.48
CA GLY A 16 -22.44 89.13 14.86
C GLY A 16 -21.22 88.58 14.16
N THR A 17 -20.86 87.34 14.49
CA THR A 17 -19.87 86.59 13.73
C THR A 17 -20.21 86.71 12.24
N PRO A 18 -19.26 87.14 11.38
CA PRO A 18 -19.56 87.35 9.98
C PRO A 18 -20.12 86.04 9.40
N ILE A 19 -21.29 86.13 8.76
CA ILE A 19 -22.04 84.97 8.26
C ILE A 19 -21.15 84.06 7.40
N SER A 20 -20.17 84.62 6.70
CA SER A 20 -19.16 83.90 5.93
C SER A 20 -18.30 82.94 6.77
N VAL A 21 -17.89 83.34 7.98
CA VAL A 21 -17.09 82.50 8.89
C VAL A 21 -17.96 81.38 9.46
N ALA A 22 -19.21 81.66 9.83
CA ALA A 22 -20.13 80.63 10.29
C ALA A 22 -20.43 79.59 9.20
N LEU A 23 -20.59 80.04 7.95
CA LEU A 23 -20.86 79.16 6.80
C LEU A 23 -19.64 78.31 6.42
N MET A 24 -18.43 78.86 6.52
CA MET A 24 -17.18 78.09 6.39
C MET A 24 -17.00 77.04 7.48
N LEU A 25 -17.34 77.38 8.73
CA LEU A 25 -17.20 76.45 9.85
C LEU A 25 -18.19 75.28 9.72
N MET A 26 -19.43 75.57 9.28
CA MET A 26 -20.43 74.55 9.00
C MET A 26 -20.07 73.66 7.81
N SER A 27 -19.50 74.21 6.74
CA SER A 27 -19.05 73.42 5.60
C SER A 27 -17.83 72.56 5.95
N ALA A 28 -16.88 73.10 6.73
CA ALA A 28 -15.73 72.35 7.24
C ALA A 28 -16.17 71.21 8.18
N LEU A 29 -17.15 71.45 9.05
CA LEU A 29 -17.73 70.39 9.89
C LEU A 29 -18.44 69.33 9.05
N GLY A 30 -19.23 69.74 8.06
CA GLY A 30 -19.92 68.81 7.15
C GLY A 30 -18.95 67.92 6.39
N LEU A 31 -17.90 68.50 5.81
CA LEU A 31 -16.83 67.74 5.14
C LEU A 31 -16.05 66.85 6.10
N GLY A 32 -15.77 67.31 7.32
CA GLY A 32 -15.12 66.52 8.36
C GLY A 32 -15.93 65.27 8.72
N VAL A 33 -17.24 65.41 8.91
CA VAL A 33 -18.13 64.27 9.20
C VAL A 33 -18.18 63.29 8.03
N ILE A 34 -18.23 63.78 6.78
CA ILE A 34 -18.22 62.92 5.59
C ILE A 34 -16.89 62.14 5.48
N CYS A 35 -15.75 62.80 5.72
CA CYS A 35 -14.45 62.12 5.72
C CYS A 35 -14.34 61.04 6.80
N VAL A 36 -14.79 61.32 8.02
CA VAL A 36 -14.73 60.35 9.14
C VAL A 36 -15.65 59.16 8.87
N THR A 37 -16.86 59.39 8.36
CA THR A 37 -17.80 58.31 8.03
C THR A 37 -17.29 57.44 6.88
N ALA A 38 -16.73 58.04 5.83
CA ALA A 38 -16.11 57.29 4.72
C ALA A 38 -14.89 56.46 5.17
N PHE A 39 -14.06 57.02 6.07
CA PHE A 39 -12.90 56.31 6.63
C PHE A 39 -13.31 55.13 7.52
N LEU A 40 -14.33 55.30 8.37
CA LEU A 40 -14.86 54.21 9.20
C LEU A 40 -15.49 53.10 8.33
N TRP A 41 -16.23 53.48 7.29
CA TRP A 41 -16.84 52.54 6.36
C TRP A 41 -15.79 51.70 5.63
N THR A 42 -14.80 52.34 5.01
CA THR A 42 -13.70 51.65 4.30
C THR A 42 -12.84 50.80 5.23
N GLY A 43 -12.53 51.29 6.43
CA GLY A 43 -11.82 50.53 7.46
C GLY A 43 -12.57 49.28 7.92
N SER A 44 -13.91 49.35 8.02
CA SER A 44 -14.74 48.19 8.37
C SER A 44 -14.74 47.12 7.26
N GLN A 45 -14.86 47.53 5.99
CA GLN A 45 -14.82 46.60 4.85
C GLN A 45 -13.45 45.96 4.68
N ALA A 46 -12.37 46.74 4.83
CA ALA A 46 -11.01 46.21 4.76
C ALA A 46 -10.76 45.12 5.82
N ARG A 47 -11.28 45.31 7.04
CA ARG A 47 -11.20 44.29 8.11
C ARG A 47 -12.02 43.05 7.81
N ALA A 48 -13.19 43.18 7.19
CA ALA A 48 -14.01 42.04 6.78
C ALA A 48 -13.29 41.19 5.72
N ILE A 49 -12.73 41.83 4.68
CA ILE A 49 -11.99 41.15 3.61
C ILE A 49 -10.74 40.45 4.16
N LEU A 50 -10.02 41.08 5.09
CA LEU A 50 -8.86 40.46 5.74
C LEU A 50 -9.23 39.22 6.56
N LYS A 51 -10.36 39.26 7.28
CA LYS A 51 -10.87 38.11 8.04
C LYS A 51 -11.28 36.97 7.12
N GLU A 52 -11.98 37.26 6.03
CA GLU A 52 -12.35 36.24 5.04
C GLU A 52 -11.11 35.60 4.40
N ARG A 53 -10.13 36.41 3.96
CA ARG A 53 -8.87 35.88 3.42
C ARG A 53 -8.10 35.02 4.42
N ALA A 54 -8.14 35.36 5.71
CA ALA A 54 -7.54 34.53 6.76
C ALA A 54 -8.32 33.22 6.97
N ALA A 55 -9.65 33.25 6.90
CA ALA A 55 -10.49 32.07 6.97
C ALA A 55 -10.26 31.13 5.78
N PHE A 56 -10.18 31.67 4.56
CA PHE A 56 -9.86 30.90 3.35
C PHE A 56 -8.47 30.24 3.45
N ARG A 57 -7.45 30.96 3.93
CA ARG A 57 -6.12 30.36 4.14
C ARG A 57 -6.13 29.24 5.17
N LYS A 58 -6.85 29.40 6.28
CA LYS A 58 -7.01 28.33 7.28
C LYS A 58 -7.73 27.12 6.68
N MET A 59 -8.74 27.34 5.84
CA MET A 59 -9.47 26.26 5.19
C MET A 59 -8.61 25.53 4.16
N GLN A 60 -7.82 26.25 3.37
CA GLN A 60 -6.83 25.65 2.46
C GLN A 60 -5.81 24.80 3.21
N HIS A 61 -5.25 25.30 4.32
CA HIS A 61 -4.32 24.51 5.14
C HIS A 61 -4.96 23.22 5.68
N ARG A 62 -6.23 23.27 6.12
CA ARG A 62 -6.95 22.06 6.56
C ARG A 62 -7.16 21.07 5.42
N ILE A 63 -7.49 21.55 4.22
CA ILE A 63 -7.65 20.69 3.04
C ILE A 63 -6.32 20.03 2.67
N ASP A 64 -5.22 20.78 2.67
CA ASP A 64 -3.88 20.25 2.38
C ASP A 64 -3.48 19.19 3.42
N GLU A 65 -3.75 19.42 4.70
CA GLU A 65 -3.46 18.47 5.78
C GLU A 65 -4.27 17.18 5.63
N LEU A 66 -5.57 17.28 5.37
CA LEU A 66 -6.42 16.11 5.09
C LEU A 66 -5.98 15.35 3.84
N THR A 67 -5.53 16.07 2.81
CA THR A 67 -5.03 15.45 1.57
C THR A 67 -3.73 14.70 1.81
N ARG A 68 -2.82 15.24 2.64
CA ARG A 68 -1.59 14.57 3.07
C ARG A 68 -1.90 13.31 3.89
N GLN A 69 -2.81 13.40 4.86
CA GLN A 69 -3.23 12.25 5.66
C GLN A 69 -3.84 11.15 4.80
N ARG A 70 -4.68 11.51 3.82
CA ARG A 70 -5.24 10.55 2.86
C ARG A 70 -4.15 9.87 2.04
N ASN A 71 -3.20 10.63 1.50
CA ASN A 71 -2.10 10.08 0.72
C ASN A 71 -1.23 9.12 1.55
N ASP A 72 -0.97 9.45 2.81
CA ASP A 72 -0.21 8.60 3.73
C ASP A 72 -0.95 7.29 4.06
N LEU A 73 -2.28 7.36 4.27
CA LEU A 73 -3.13 6.17 4.42
C LEU A 73 -3.10 5.30 3.15
N ASP A 74 -3.21 5.90 1.96
CA ASP A 74 -3.19 5.17 0.69
C ASP A 74 -1.85 4.46 0.47
N VAL A 75 -0.73 5.10 0.83
CA VAL A 75 0.60 4.47 0.79
C VAL A 75 0.67 3.29 1.76
N THR A 76 0.20 3.47 2.99
CA THR A 76 0.21 2.43 4.02
C THR A 76 -0.67 1.23 3.63
N LEU A 77 -1.84 1.48 3.04
CA LEU A 77 -2.73 0.44 2.53
C LEU A 77 -2.09 -0.34 1.37
N ARG A 78 -1.42 0.34 0.43
CA ARG A 78 -0.70 -0.32 -0.66
C ARG A 78 0.45 -1.19 -0.16
N LEU A 79 1.23 -0.69 0.80
CA LEU A 79 2.31 -1.46 1.42
C LEU A 79 1.78 -2.69 2.16
N SER A 80 0.67 -2.54 2.88
CA SER A 80 0.02 -3.64 3.61
C SER A 80 -0.59 -4.68 2.65
N GLY A 81 -1.18 -4.23 1.55
CA GLY A 81 -1.66 -5.10 0.47
C GLY A 81 -0.53 -5.93 -0.14
N ALA A 82 0.57 -5.26 -0.52
CA ALA A 82 1.74 -5.93 -1.08
C ALA A 82 2.35 -6.99 -0.14
N ARG A 83 2.36 -6.73 1.18
CA ARG A 83 2.78 -7.71 2.20
C ARG A 83 1.83 -8.89 2.32
N ARG A 84 0.51 -8.65 2.26
CA ARG A 84 -0.48 -9.74 2.30
C ARG A 84 -0.37 -10.62 1.06
N ASP A 85 -0.19 -10.01 -0.10
CA ASP A 85 -0.02 -10.73 -1.37
C ASP A 85 1.26 -11.55 -1.40
N SER A 86 2.37 -11.02 -0.85
CA SER A 86 3.62 -11.79 -0.75
C SER A 86 3.47 -13.00 0.19
N ILE A 87 2.82 -12.84 1.34
CA ILE A 87 2.54 -13.95 2.28
C ILE A 87 1.62 -14.99 1.64
N LEU A 88 0.57 -14.57 0.93
CA LEU A 88 -0.32 -15.48 0.21
C LEU A 88 0.39 -16.22 -0.91
N ARG A 89 1.29 -15.56 -1.65
CA ARG A 89 2.17 -16.18 -2.66
C ARG A 89 3.09 -17.22 -2.02
N ILE A 90 3.73 -16.91 -0.89
CA ILE A 90 4.58 -17.86 -0.14
C ILE A 90 3.75 -19.07 0.33
N ARG A 91 2.54 -18.84 0.86
CA ARG A 91 1.66 -19.92 1.33
C ARG A 91 1.20 -20.84 0.20
N LYS A 92 0.90 -20.29 -0.99
CA LYS A 92 0.54 -21.08 -2.18
C LYS A 92 1.73 -21.89 -2.72
N LYS A 93 2.96 -21.41 -2.55
CA LYS A 93 4.20 -22.08 -2.97
C LYS A 93 4.68 -23.17 -1.99
N ARG A 94 4.12 -23.25 -0.79
CA ARG A 94 4.57 -24.19 0.24
C ARG A 94 4.08 -25.61 -0.06
N ILE A 95 5.01 -26.48 -0.44
CA ILE A 95 4.77 -27.93 -0.51
C ILE A 95 4.61 -28.48 0.91
N LEU A 96 3.51 -29.18 1.18
CA LEU A 96 3.25 -29.83 2.47
C LEU A 96 3.99 -31.17 2.53
N TRP A 97 5.31 -31.11 2.73
CA TRP A 97 6.20 -32.28 2.74
C TRP A 97 5.80 -33.36 3.74
N ALA A 98 5.41 -33.00 4.96
CA ALA A 98 4.95 -33.97 5.96
C ALA A 98 3.81 -34.85 5.43
N LYS A 99 2.77 -34.25 4.82
CA LYS A 99 1.65 -35.00 4.23
C LYS A 99 2.07 -35.86 3.03
N LYS A 100 3.07 -35.43 2.27
CA LYS A 100 3.61 -36.22 1.14
C LYS A 100 4.41 -37.42 1.64
N LEU A 101 5.24 -37.23 2.65
CA LEU A 101 6.02 -38.31 3.26
C LEU A 101 5.12 -39.33 3.96
N ASP A 102 4.08 -38.88 4.66
CA ASP A 102 3.08 -39.79 5.24
C ASP A 102 2.38 -40.64 4.17
N ARG A 103 2.05 -40.03 3.03
CA ARG A 103 1.45 -40.75 1.89
C ARG A 103 2.41 -41.73 1.26
N LEU A 104 3.66 -41.31 1.07
CA LEU A 104 4.72 -42.18 0.56
C LEU A 104 4.87 -43.38 1.48
N ALA A 105 4.90 -43.17 2.81
CA ALA A 105 5.06 -44.22 3.81
C ALA A 105 3.91 -45.22 3.75
N ARG A 106 2.66 -44.74 3.65
CA ARG A 106 1.47 -45.58 3.50
C ARG A 106 1.44 -46.39 2.20
N LYS A 107 2.18 -45.97 1.18
CA LYS A 107 2.27 -46.67 -0.11
C LYS A 107 3.44 -47.63 -0.18
N THR A 108 4.42 -47.48 0.71
CA THR A 108 5.52 -48.44 0.84
C THR A 108 5.00 -49.73 1.45
N PRO A 109 5.19 -50.89 0.81
CA PRO A 109 4.84 -52.16 1.42
C PRO A 109 5.77 -52.45 2.60
N GLU A 110 5.21 -52.54 3.80
CA GLU A 110 5.95 -52.66 5.08
C GLU A 110 6.82 -53.93 5.16
N SER A 111 6.46 -54.97 4.41
CA SER A 111 7.12 -56.27 4.44
C SER A 111 8.27 -56.44 3.44
N SER A 112 8.36 -55.57 2.43
CA SER A 112 9.31 -55.76 1.31
C SER A 112 10.23 -54.58 1.04
N ILE A 113 9.85 -53.35 1.39
CA ILE A 113 10.65 -52.15 1.07
C ILE A 113 10.86 -51.28 2.32
N TRP A 114 12.10 -50.86 2.55
CA TRP A 114 12.51 -49.93 3.60
C TRP A 114 13.20 -48.71 3.01
N TRP A 115 13.07 -47.56 3.66
CA TRP A 115 13.81 -46.36 3.27
C TRP A 115 15.11 -46.26 4.06
N ARG A 116 16.23 -46.16 3.34
CA ARG A 116 17.54 -45.95 3.94
C ARG A 116 17.83 -44.47 4.13
N THR A 117 17.55 -43.68 3.10
CA THR A 117 17.93 -42.27 3.07
C THR A 117 16.91 -41.48 2.28
N LEU A 118 16.51 -40.34 2.83
CA LEU A 118 15.63 -39.38 2.20
C LEU A 118 16.42 -38.08 2.04
N ARG A 119 16.62 -37.62 0.80
CA ARG A 119 17.26 -36.34 0.50
C ARG A 119 16.32 -35.45 -0.27
N MET A 120 16.23 -34.21 0.14
CA MET A 120 15.40 -33.21 -0.49
C MET A 120 16.28 -32.01 -0.83
N ASP A 121 16.48 -31.80 -2.12
CA ASP A 121 17.21 -30.66 -2.64
C ASP A 121 16.21 -29.71 -3.26
N GLN A 122 16.05 -28.53 -2.66
CA GLN A 122 15.20 -27.47 -3.20
C GLN A 122 16.08 -26.25 -3.47
N VAL A 123 16.12 -25.82 -4.73
CA VAL A 123 16.86 -24.63 -5.15
C VAL A 123 15.87 -23.63 -5.72
N ASP A 124 15.65 -22.54 -4.99
CA ASP A 124 14.63 -21.53 -5.34
C ASP A 124 14.92 -20.78 -6.66
N THR A 125 16.15 -20.88 -7.18
CA THR A 125 16.65 -20.07 -8.32
C THR A 125 16.94 -20.88 -9.58
N ALA A 126 16.75 -22.21 -9.58
CA ALA A 126 17.15 -23.09 -10.70
C ALA A 126 15.96 -23.48 -11.60
N PRO A 127 16.20 -23.82 -12.89
CA PRO A 127 15.16 -24.31 -13.80
C PRO A 127 14.54 -25.64 -13.35
N VAL A 128 15.25 -26.42 -12.54
CA VAL A 128 14.72 -27.56 -11.80
C VAL A 128 14.48 -27.09 -10.36
N PRO A 129 13.23 -26.89 -9.93
CA PRO A 129 12.91 -26.25 -8.64
C PRO A 129 13.27 -27.13 -7.43
N GLY A 130 13.66 -28.38 -7.67
CA GLY A 130 14.16 -29.28 -6.66
C GLY A 130 13.86 -30.74 -6.98
N SER A 131 14.43 -31.64 -6.19
CA SER A 131 14.21 -33.07 -6.28
C SER A 131 14.09 -33.72 -4.90
N LEU A 132 13.25 -34.74 -4.82
CA LEU A 132 13.19 -35.65 -3.68
C LEU A 132 13.84 -36.97 -4.11
N THR A 133 14.95 -37.33 -3.50
CA THR A 133 15.60 -38.62 -3.71
C THR A 133 15.35 -39.54 -2.52
N VAL A 134 14.82 -40.72 -2.80
CA VAL A 134 14.50 -41.75 -1.80
C VAL A 134 15.32 -42.98 -2.12
N GLU A 135 16.26 -43.33 -1.26
CA GLU A 135 17.00 -44.57 -1.32
C GLU A 135 16.20 -45.66 -0.62
N CYS A 136 15.79 -46.66 -1.39
CA CYS A 136 15.00 -47.79 -0.95
C CYS A 136 15.87 -49.05 -0.90
N LEU A 137 15.66 -49.86 0.12
CA LEU A 137 16.18 -51.21 0.25
C LEU A 137 14.99 -52.16 0.13
N GLN A 138 15.11 -53.15 -0.75
CA GLN A 138 14.10 -54.16 -0.92
C GLN A 138 14.65 -55.53 -0.56
N LYS A 139 13.81 -56.35 0.10
CA LYS A 139 14.08 -57.76 0.36
C LYS A 139 13.94 -58.56 -0.93
N GLY A 140 14.99 -59.29 -1.31
CA GLY A 140 15.04 -60.07 -2.55
C GLY A 140 15.39 -59.23 -3.77
N SER A 141 15.61 -59.92 -4.88
CA SER A 141 15.98 -59.35 -6.19
C SER A 141 14.79 -59.16 -7.14
N ASP A 142 13.56 -59.32 -6.65
CA ASP A 142 12.36 -59.27 -7.47
C ASP A 142 12.02 -57.85 -7.94
N MET A 143 12.24 -57.59 -9.23
CA MET A 143 11.92 -56.30 -9.84
C MET A 143 10.42 -55.99 -9.89
N ALA A 144 9.55 -56.99 -9.79
CA ALA A 144 8.10 -56.80 -9.86
C ALA A 144 7.58 -55.97 -8.69
N VAL A 145 8.07 -56.23 -7.48
CA VAL A 145 7.68 -55.51 -6.25
C VAL A 145 8.07 -54.02 -6.33
N MET A 146 9.26 -53.72 -6.88
CA MET A 146 9.69 -52.35 -7.11
C MET A 146 8.78 -51.64 -8.12
N GLU A 147 8.43 -52.30 -9.23
CA GLU A 147 7.60 -51.68 -10.27
C GLU A 147 6.16 -51.49 -9.78
N GLU A 148 5.61 -52.43 -9.01
CA GLU A 148 4.31 -52.27 -8.36
C GLU A 148 4.30 -51.05 -7.42
N TYR A 149 5.35 -50.88 -6.61
CA TYR A 149 5.51 -49.70 -5.76
C TYR A 149 5.58 -48.41 -6.59
N ARG A 150 6.33 -48.40 -7.70
CA ARG A 150 6.42 -47.26 -8.62
C ARG A 150 5.07 -46.91 -9.24
N VAL A 151 4.30 -47.89 -9.67
CA VAL A 151 2.95 -47.72 -10.21
C VAL A 151 1.99 -47.23 -9.13
N ALA A 152 2.06 -47.78 -7.91
CA ALA A 152 1.24 -47.36 -6.78
C ALA A 152 1.48 -45.89 -6.39
N ILE A 153 2.74 -45.44 -6.41
CA ILE A 153 3.09 -44.03 -6.20
C ILE A 153 2.56 -43.18 -7.37
N ARG A 154 2.76 -43.60 -8.63
CA ARG A 154 2.20 -42.95 -9.84
C ARG A 154 0.68 -42.79 -9.81
N GLY A 155 -0.03 -43.74 -9.20
CA GLY A 155 -1.48 -43.68 -9.03
C GLY A 155 -1.96 -42.64 -8.00
N ASP A 156 -1.12 -42.19 -7.05
CA ASP A 156 -1.55 -41.20 -6.06
C ASP A 156 -1.52 -39.77 -6.64
N ARG A 157 -2.71 -39.31 -7.07
CA ARG A 157 -2.95 -37.96 -7.60
C ARG A 157 -2.51 -36.85 -6.65
N ILE A 158 -2.61 -37.06 -5.34
CA ILE A 158 -2.31 -36.03 -4.34
C ILE A 158 -0.79 -35.95 -4.13
N PHE A 159 -0.10 -37.09 -4.16
CA PHE A 159 1.35 -37.12 -4.14
C PHE A 159 1.92 -36.47 -5.40
N TRP A 160 1.43 -36.86 -6.59
CA TRP A 160 1.96 -36.41 -7.90
C TRP A 160 1.65 -34.97 -8.29
N ARG A 161 0.72 -34.30 -7.63
CA ARG A 161 0.29 -32.95 -8.00
C ARG A 161 1.46 -31.98 -8.23
N ASP A 162 2.48 -32.08 -7.37
CA ASP A 162 3.61 -31.15 -7.32
C ASP A 162 4.90 -31.71 -7.99
N PHE A 163 4.87 -32.92 -8.56
CA PHE A 163 6.02 -33.56 -9.22
C PHE A 163 5.80 -33.70 -10.74
N ALA A 164 6.84 -33.44 -11.54
CA ALA A 164 6.79 -33.49 -13.01
C ALA A 164 7.10 -34.89 -13.54
N SER A 165 8.14 -35.52 -13.00
CA SER A 165 8.65 -36.81 -13.47
C SER A 165 9.35 -37.57 -12.35
N MET A 166 9.49 -38.89 -12.54
CA MET A 166 10.26 -39.79 -11.68
C MET A 166 11.38 -40.37 -12.52
N SER A 167 12.60 -40.38 -11.98
CA SER A 167 13.75 -41.00 -12.62
C SER A 167 13.53 -42.51 -12.82
N PRO A 168 14.25 -43.12 -13.79
CA PRO A 168 14.49 -44.55 -13.75
C PRO A 168 15.11 -44.95 -12.40
N PRO A 169 14.82 -46.15 -11.90
CA PRO A 169 15.42 -46.63 -10.65
C PRO A 169 16.93 -46.75 -10.84
N GLY A 170 17.71 -46.03 -10.03
CA GLY A 170 19.16 -46.13 -10.03
C GLY A 170 19.57 -47.35 -9.22
N PHE A 171 20.02 -48.41 -9.88
CA PHE A 171 20.34 -49.68 -9.23
C PHE A 171 21.74 -49.68 -8.61
N LYS A 172 21.83 -50.22 -7.41
CA LYS A 172 23.07 -50.73 -6.82
C LYS A 172 22.77 -52.09 -6.22
N LEU A 173 23.31 -53.17 -6.81
CA LEU A 173 23.27 -54.47 -6.13
C LEU A 173 24.12 -54.36 -4.87
N MET A 174 23.52 -54.69 -3.73
CA MET A 174 24.24 -54.86 -2.47
C MET A 174 24.61 -56.34 -2.33
N GLU A 175 25.75 -56.62 -1.71
CA GLU A 175 26.12 -57.98 -1.34
C GLU A 175 25.12 -58.52 -0.30
N GLY A 176 24.41 -59.59 -0.66
CA GLY A 176 23.42 -60.27 0.16
C GLY A 176 21.98 -59.94 -0.22
N ASP A 177 21.38 -60.73 -1.12
CA ASP A 177 19.95 -60.87 -1.49
C ASP A 177 19.01 -59.65 -1.27
N MET A 178 19.51 -58.44 -1.43
CA MET A 178 18.81 -57.19 -1.20
C MET A 178 19.10 -56.24 -2.35
N LEU A 179 18.03 -55.68 -2.90
CA LEU A 179 18.09 -54.72 -3.98
C LEU A 179 18.10 -53.30 -3.39
N SER A 180 19.17 -52.54 -3.63
CA SER A 180 19.21 -51.11 -3.29
C SER A 180 18.93 -50.29 -4.55
N TYR A 181 17.93 -49.41 -4.49
CA TYR A 181 17.61 -48.53 -5.60
C TYR A 181 17.24 -47.12 -5.14
N ALA A 182 17.58 -46.13 -5.95
CA ALA A 182 17.20 -44.75 -5.73
C ALA A 182 16.03 -44.34 -6.63
N LEU A 183 15.00 -43.73 -6.04
CA LEU A 183 13.91 -43.07 -6.74
C LEU A 183 14.04 -41.57 -6.57
N THR A 184 14.25 -40.85 -7.69
CA THR A 184 14.29 -39.38 -7.68
C THR A 184 13.02 -38.83 -8.30
N PHE A 185 12.30 -38.01 -7.54
CA PHE A 185 11.10 -37.30 -7.96
C PHE A 185 11.45 -35.84 -8.24
N TYR A 186 11.25 -35.38 -9.47
CA TYR A 186 11.53 -34.00 -9.87
C TYR A 186 10.30 -33.13 -9.65
N LEU A 187 10.48 -31.99 -8.98
CA LEU A 187 9.41 -31.03 -8.75
C LEU A 187 9.04 -30.31 -10.05
N LYS A 188 7.75 -29.97 -10.21
CA LYS A 188 7.31 -29.16 -11.36
C LYS A 188 7.85 -27.74 -11.25
N PRO A 189 8.41 -27.15 -12.34
CA PRO A 189 8.76 -25.74 -12.36
C PRO A 189 7.55 -24.92 -11.95
N PHE A 190 7.73 -24.04 -10.97
CA PHE A 190 6.71 -23.05 -10.66
C PHE A 190 6.61 -22.15 -11.89
N GLU A 191 5.52 -22.26 -12.65
CA GLU A 191 5.20 -21.27 -13.68
C GLU A 191 5.04 -19.91 -12.98
N VAL A 192 6.11 -19.10 -13.02
CA VAL A 192 6.01 -17.68 -12.73
C VAL A 192 5.30 -17.08 -13.94
N THR A 193 3.98 -17.11 -13.92
CA THR A 193 3.17 -16.42 -14.93
C THR A 193 3.69 -14.99 -15.03
N ALA A 194 4.09 -14.53 -16.22
CA ALA A 194 4.69 -13.19 -16.42
C ALA A 194 3.80 -12.03 -15.93
N ALA A 195 2.51 -12.28 -15.67
CA ALA A 195 1.59 -11.37 -15.00
C ALA A 195 1.94 -11.07 -13.53
N ASP A 196 2.68 -11.95 -12.84
CA ASP A 196 3.06 -11.79 -11.43
C ASP A 196 4.38 -11.02 -11.22
N ALA A 197 5.15 -10.79 -12.29
CA ALA A 197 6.51 -10.23 -12.21
C ALA A 197 6.57 -8.70 -12.21
N LEU A 198 5.53 -7.96 -12.63
CA LEU A 198 5.63 -6.49 -12.75
C LEU A 198 4.32 -5.73 -12.46
N PRO A 199 4.06 -5.31 -11.20
CA PRO A 199 3.21 -4.16 -10.92
C PRO A 199 3.99 -2.84 -10.74
N HIS A 200 5.33 -2.87 -10.73
CA HIS A 200 6.14 -1.71 -10.26
C HIS A 200 6.70 -0.80 -11.36
N LEU A 201 6.59 -1.13 -12.65
CA LEU A 201 7.22 -0.36 -13.75
C LEU A 201 6.25 0.43 -14.64
N LYS A 202 4.98 0.58 -14.27
CA LYS A 202 3.99 1.33 -15.07
C LYS A 202 3.60 2.67 -14.44
N ARG A 203 4.56 3.52 -14.06
CA ARG A 203 4.27 4.95 -13.79
C ARG A 203 5.52 5.85 -13.83
N ASN A 204 6.13 6.00 -15.00
CA ASN A 204 6.92 7.18 -15.32
C ASN A 204 6.81 7.44 -16.82
N GLY A 205 5.73 8.12 -17.20
CA GLY A 205 5.41 8.46 -18.57
C GLY A 205 4.07 9.16 -18.59
N GLY A 206 4.09 10.49 -18.47
CA GLY A 206 2.92 11.34 -18.67
C GLY A 206 2.88 12.54 -17.72
N GLY A 207 3.27 13.70 -18.22
CA GLY A 207 3.05 15.00 -17.59
C GLY A 207 3.99 16.08 -18.09
N GLN A 208 3.82 16.45 -19.37
CA GLN A 208 4.16 17.79 -19.86
C GLN A 208 3.31 18.83 -19.13
#